data_AF-A0AAN7Z067-F1
#
_entry.id   AF-A0AAN7Z067-F1
#
_cell.length_a   1.000
_cell.length_b   1.000
_cell.length_c   1.000
_cell.angle_alpha   90.00
_cell.angle_beta   90.00
_cell.angle_gamma   90.00
#
_symmetry.space_group_name_H-M   'P 1'
#
loop_
_entity.id
_entity.type
_entity.pdbx_description
1 polymer ?
#
loop_
_entity_poly.entity_id
_entity_poly.type
_entity_poly.pdbx_seq_one_letter_code
_entity_poly.pdbx_strand_id
1 'polypeptide(L)'
;MKFIKNKTIILSIIVLISFIINNTNGQYASDPCSSIHTEPSGFISTNRSIPQTCWKIIPTTGTAYLIDDITVTFINATIPVNNTIKFIGGSNILTDSPIVTFENGTYNQMFNQTSTNKGVFVIFLDGDNANDIASFTVYYTSSSEKHLKPSVVGLLSVAVAFAVPLVVFTLTRCLIPNSASKERAISIKKAIFWCSFILGLVFLAMILSRKVV
;
A
#
# COMPACT_ATOMS: atom_id res chain seq x y z
N MET A 1 23.18 11.83 39.24
CA MET A 1 23.50 11.03 38.03
C MET A 1 22.87 11.74 36.83
N LYS A 2 23.66 12.43 36.00
CA LYS A 2 23.14 13.22 34.86
C LYS A 2 22.64 12.26 33.80
N PHE A 3 21.33 12.27 33.51
CA PHE A 3 20.78 11.74 32.27
C PHE A 3 21.42 12.55 31.12
N ILE A 4 22.52 12.04 30.56
CA ILE A 4 23.04 12.54 29.29
C ILE A 4 21.98 12.14 28.27
N LYS A 5 21.05 13.09 28.04
CA LYS A 5 19.97 13.02 27.06
C LYS A 5 20.55 12.41 25.79
N ASN A 6 19.94 11.31 25.37
CA ASN A 6 20.23 10.51 24.19
C ASN A 6 19.84 11.32 22.91
N LYS A 7 20.32 12.57 22.81
CA LYS A 7 19.95 13.54 21.78
C LYS A 7 20.26 13.00 20.39
N THR A 8 21.31 12.20 20.25
CA THR A 8 21.72 11.57 18.99
C THR A 8 20.70 10.54 18.51
N ILE A 9 20.13 9.73 19.41
CA ILE A 9 19.10 8.74 19.03
C ILE A 9 17.80 9.45 18.65
N ILE A 10 17.40 10.46 19.42
CA ILE A 10 16.21 11.27 19.09
C ILE A 10 16.40 11.98 17.74
N LEU A 11 17.59 12.53 17.48
CA LEU A 11 17.92 13.19 16.21
C LEU A 11 17.93 12.19 15.04
N SER A 12 18.49 11.00 15.20
CA SER A 12 18.44 9.94 14.17
C SER A 12 17.01 9.50 13.87
N ILE A 13 16.15 9.37 14.89
CA ILE A 13 14.73 9.01 14.70
C ILE A 13 14.00 10.13 13.95
N ILE A 14 14.23 11.41 14.31
CA ILE A 14 13.62 12.56 13.62
C ILE A 14 14.09 12.63 12.17
N VAL A 15 15.39 12.44 11.91
CA VAL A 15 15.93 12.43 10.53
C VAL A 15 15.34 11.27 9.73
N LEU A 16 15.21 10.08 10.32
CA LEU A 16 14.59 8.93 9.66
C LEU A 16 13.11 9.22 9.31
N ILE A 17 12.34 9.78 10.26
CA ILE A 17 10.93 10.16 10.04
C ILE A 17 10.81 11.21 8.93
N SER A 18 11.66 12.26 8.95
CA SER A 18 11.67 13.29 7.91
C SER A 18 12.04 12.73 6.53
N PHE A 19 12.98 11.79 6.45
CA PHE A 19 13.37 11.13 5.20
C PHE A 19 12.25 10.23 4.66
N ILE A 20 11.49 9.57 5.53
CA ILE A 20 10.33 8.76 5.18
C ILE A 20 9.21 9.64 4.62
N ILE A 21 8.89 10.76 5.29
CA ILE A 21 7.87 11.70 4.83
C ILE A 21 8.21 12.24 3.43
N ASN A 22 9.47 12.60 3.19
CA ASN A 22 9.87 13.19 1.91
C ASN A 22 9.79 12.20 0.73
N ASN A 23 9.99 10.90 0.97
CA ASN A 23 9.89 9.87 -0.07
C ASN A 23 8.47 9.33 -0.29
N THR A 24 7.53 9.57 0.64
CA THR A 24 6.12 9.15 0.43
C THR A 24 5.41 9.90 -0.70
N ASN A 25 5.87 11.11 -1.04
CA ASN A 25 5.30 11.90 -2.14
C ASN A 25 5.72 11.43 -3.54
N GLY A 26 6.73 10.54 -3.65
CA GLY A 26 7.25 10.07 -4.93
C GLY A 26 6.42 8.97 -5.62
N GLN A 27 5.40 8.40 -4.95
CA GLN A 27 4.68 7.22 -5.46
C GLN A 27 3.66 7.50 -6.57
N TYR A 28 3.46 8.75 -6.99
CA TYR A 28 2.45 9.13 -7.98
C TYR A 28 2.95 10.04 -9.10
N ALA A 29 4.27 10.13 -9.31
CA ALA A 29 4.87 11.15 -10.18
C ALA A 29 4.64 10.99 -11.69
N SER A 30 3.96 9.93 -12.14
CA SER A 30 3.61 9.74 -13.56
C SER A 30 2.38 8.84 -13.69
N ASP A 31 1.24 9.31 -13.21
CA ASP A 31 -0.03 8.61 -13.41
C ASP A 31 -0.55 8.87 -14.83
N PRO A 32 -0.67 7.86 -15.71
CA PRO A 32 -1.21 8.04 -17.06
C PRO A 32 -2.71 8.38 -17.06
N CYS A 33 -3.39 8.32 -15.91
CA CYS A 33 -4.81 8.59 -15.81
C CYS A 33 -5.15 10.06 -15.67
N SER A 34 -6.02 10.52 -16.58
CA SER A 34 -6.50 11.89 -16.64
C SER A 34 -7.60 12.20 -15.62
N SER A 35 -8.19 11.18 -14.99
CA SER A 35 -9.27 11.32 -14.02
C SER A 35 -9.03 10.45 -12.78
N ILE A 36 -8.99 11.10 -11.61
CA ILE A 36 -8.82 10.46 -10.30
C ILE A 36 -10.07 10.72 -9.47
N HIS A 37 -10.66 9.66 -8.94
CA HIS A 37 -11.85 9.66 -8.10
C HIS A 37 -11.49 9.19 -6.69
N THR A 38 -11.73 10.04 -5.69
CA THR A 38 -11.29 9.80 -4.31
C THR A 38 -12.43 9.52 -3.32
N GLU A 39 -13.67 9.77 -3.74
CA GLU A 39 -14.84 9.50 -2.92
C GLU A 39 -15.01 8.00 -2.67
N PRO A 40 -15.63 7.57 -1.56
CA PRO A 40 -15.83 6.16 -1.27
C PRO A 40 -16.89 5.51 -2.17
N SER A 41 -17.76 6.28 -2.80
CA SER A 41 -18.68 5.79 -3.82
C SER A 41 -19.06 6.89 -4.80
N GLY A 42 -19.47 6.51 -6.01
CA GLY A 42 -19.90 7.47 -7.01
C GLY A 42 -20.19 6.86 -8.36
N PHE A 43 -20.69 7.71 -9.26
CA PHE A 43 -20.91 7.35 -10.67
C PHE A 43 -19.82 7.96 -11.54
N ILE A 44 -19.37 7.19 -12.53
CA ILE A 44 -18.53 7.67 -13.61
C ILE A 44 -19.32 7.42 -14.89
N SER A 45 -19.79 8.50 -15.49
CA SER A 45 -20.44 8.49 -16.81
C SER A 45 -19.57 9.27 -17.76
N THR A 46 -19.17 8.65 -18.86
CA THR A 46 -18.31 9.30 -19.85
C THR A 46 -18.84 9.11 -21.25
N ASN A 47 -18.56 10.09 -22.10
CA ASN A 47 -18.73 10.06 -23.54
C ASN A 47 -17.49 10.76 -24.12
N ARG A 48 -16.44 10.01 -24.46
CA ARG A 48 -15.13 10.58 -24.82
C ARG A 48 -14.51 9.92 -26.05
N SER A 49 -13.75 10.73 -26.77
CA SER A 49 -12.97 10.29 -27.93
C SER A 49 -11.65 9.65 -27.51
N ILE A 50 -11.23 8.62 -28.23
CA ILE A 50 -10.24 7.62 -27.81
C ILE A 50 -8.91 7.87 -28.53
N PRO A 51 -7.75 7.97 -27.87
CA PRO A 51 -6.84 6.84 -28.15
C PRO A 51 -6.70 6.02 -26.89
N GLN A 52 -6.24 6.58 -25.78
CA GLN A 52 -6.21 5.86 -24.50
C GLN A 52 -6.60 6.80 -23.39
N THR A 53 -7.63 6.43 -22.62
CA THR A 53 -8.10 7.21 -21.47
C THR A 53 -8.27 6.31 -20.27
N CYS A 54 -7.92 6.79 -19.09
CA CYS A 54 -8.20 6.04 -17.87
C CYS A 54 -8.72 6.86 -16.71
N TRP A 55 -9.52 6.16 -15.93
CA TRP A 55 -10.17 6.62 -14.72
C TRP A 55 -9.67 5.76 -13.58
N LYS A 56 -9.18 6.42 -12.54
CA LYS A 56 -8.59 5.78 -11.40
C LYS A 56 -9.42 6.07 -10.17
N ILE A 57 -9.79 5.03 -9.44
CA ILE A 57 -10.56 5.10 -8.20
C ILE A 57 -9.57 4.82 -7.07
N ILE A 58 -9.34 5.83 -6.23
CA ILE A 58 -8.41 5.80 -5.09
C ILE A 58 -9.12 6.39 -3.87
N PRO A 59 -9.92 5.59 -3.15
CA PRO A 59 -10.65 6.10 -2.00
C PRO A 59 -9.70 6.59 -0.91
N THR A 60 -10.01 7.73 -0.29
CA THR A 60 -9.17 8.31 0.75
C THR A 60 -9.22 7.51 2.05
N THR A 61 -8.10 6.89 2.44
CA THR A 61 -7.97 6.10 3.68
C THR A 61 -6.85 6.55 4.61
N GLY A 62 -6.20 7.66 4.29
CA GLY A 62 -5.01 8.16 4.97
C GLY A 62 -3.72 7.61 4.36
N THR A 63 -2.57 8.06 4.87
CA THR A 63 -1.27 7.80 4.23
C THR A 63 -0.77 6.37 4.44
N ALA A 64 -1.16 5.72 5.53
CA ALA A 64 -0.65 4.41 5.94
C ALA A 64 -1.47 3.21 5.45
N TYR A 65 -2.68 3.45 4.96
CA TYR A 65 -3.67 2.41 4.67
C TYR A 65 -3.99 2.30 3.19
N LEU A 66 -4.54 1.16 2.80
CA LEU A 66 -5.22 0.89 1.54
C LEU A 66 -6.62 0.38 1.86
N ILE A 67 -7.57 0.65 0.98
CA ILE A 67 -8.88 -0.01 1.01
C ILE A 67 -8.70 -1.49 0.67
N ASP A 68 -9.43 -2.35 1.38
CA ASP A 68 -9.45 -3.79 1.11
C ASP A 68 -10.13 -4.06 -0.22
N ASP A 69 -11.39 -3.68 -0.36
CA ASP A 69 -12.18 -3.95 -1.58
C ASP A 69 -12.72 -2.68 -2.24
N ILE A 70 -12.53 -2.59 -3.56
CA ILE A 70 -13.21 -1.62 -4.43
C ILE A 70 -14.05 -2.39 -5.42
N THR A 71 -15.37 -2.23 -5.36
CA THR A 71 -16.31 -2.85 -6.29
C THR A 71 -16.76 -1.82 -7.31
N VAL A 72 -16.66 -2.18 -8.58
CA VAL A 72 -17.16 -1.41 -9.72
C VAL A 72 -18.28 -2.19 -10.38
N THR A 73 -19.47 -1.62 -10.35
CA THR A 73 -20.66 -2.06 -11.06
C THR A 73 -20.71 -1.36 -12.40
N PHE A 74 -20.46 -2.11 -13.46
CA PHE A 74 -20.69 -1.68 -14.82
C PHE A 74 -22.19 -1.68 -15.11
N ILE A 75 -22.73 -0.57 -15.62
CA ILE A 75 -24.18 -0.39 -15.84
C ILE A 75 -24.49 -0.48 -17.33
N ASN A 76 -23.77 0.31 -18.14
CA ASN A 76 -23.88 0.28 -19.59
C ASN A 76 -22.58 0.72 -20.26
N ALA A 77 -22.37 0.28 -21.50
CA ALA A 77 -21.42 0.93 -22.40
C ALA A 77 -21.75 0.70 -23.88
N THR A 78 -21.24 1.61 -24.69
CA THR A 78 -21.11 1.46 -26.13
C THR A 78 -19.64 1.59 -26.48
N ILE A 79 -19.05 0.48 -26.93
CA ILE A 79 -17.63 0.39 -27.31
C ILE A 79 -17.54 0.27 -28.84
N PRO A 80 -16.89 1.23 -29.53
CA PRO A 80 -16.74 1.19 -30.98
C PRO A 80 -15.82 0.06 -31.45
N VAL A 81 -15.82 -0.19 -32.77
CA VAL A 81 -15.04 -1.27 -33.39
C VAL A 81 -13.54 -1.10 -33.09
N ASN A 82 -12.85 -2.21 -32.79
CA ASN A 82 -11.42 -2.26 -32.43
C ASN A 82 -11.01 -1.57 -31.13
N ASN A 83 -11.97 -1.18 -30.28
CA ASN A 83 -11.68 -0.63 -28.96
C ASN A 83 -12.08 -1.61 -27.86
N THR A 84 -11.45 -1.50 -26.69
CA THR A 84 -11.76 -2.33 -25.51
C THR A 84 -11.82 -1.50 -24.24
N ILE A 85 -12.63 -1.94 -23.27
CA ILE A 85 -12.61 -1.42 -21.91
C ILE A 85 -12.05 -2.49 -20.99
N LYS A 86 -11.02 -2.16 -20.24
CA LYS A 86 -10.32 -3.04 -19.29
C LYS A 86 -10.54 -2.54 -17.88
N PHE A 87 -10.94 -3.45 -17.00
CA PHE A 87 -11.04 -3.20 -15.56
C PHE A 87 -9.83 -3.83 -14.89
N ILE A 88 -9.05 -3.02 -14.17
CA ILE A 88 -7.76 -3.42 -13.64
C ILE A 88 -7.75 -3.19 -12.13
N GLY A 89 -7.50 -4.27 -11.39
CA GLY A 89 -7.33 -4.23 -9.94
C GLY A 89 -5.89 -3.91 -9.58
N GLY A 90 -5.57 -2.63 -9.50
CA GLY A 90 -4.20 -2.16 -9.32
C GLY A 90 -4.00 -0.76 -9.89
N SER A 91 -2.76 -0.30 -9.84
CA SER A 91 -2.40 1.05 -10.29
C SER A 91 -1.65 1.09 -11.61
N ASN A 92 -1.11 -0.05 -12.07
CA ASN A 92 -0.22 -0.08 -13.23
C ASN A 92 -0.86 -0.86 -14.40
N ILE A 93 -1.35 -0.11 -15.38
CA ILE A 93 -2.03 -0.64 -16.57
C ILE A 93 -1.13 -1.54 -17.43
N LEU A 94 0.21 -1.34 -17.36
CA LEU A 94 1.16 -2.11 -18.18
C LEU A 94 1.51 -3.47 -17.57
N THR A 95 1.40 -3.62 -16.25
CA THR A 95 1.87 -4.82 -15.53
C THR A 95 0.77 -5.58 -14.81
N ASP A 96 -0.29 -4.89 -14.37
CA ASP A 96 -1.41 -5.52 -13.71
C ASP A 96 -2.34 -6.12 -14.78
N SER A 97 -2.69 -7.40 -14.63
CA SER A 97 -3.62 -8.05 -15.54
C SER A 97 -5.05 -7.52 -15.32
N PRO A 98 -5.83 -7.29 -16.39
CA PRO A 98 -7.23 -6.90 -16.24
C PRO A 98 -8.04 -8.01 -15.57
N ILE A 99 -8.92 -7.62 -14.65
CA ILE A 99 -9.94 -8.48 -14.03
C ILE A 99 -10.94 -8.92 -15.09
N VAL A 100 -11.32 -7.98 -15.96
CA VAL A 100 -12.20 -8.24 -17.11
C VAL A 100 -11.86 -7.29 -18.26
N THR A 101 -12.07 -7.77 -19.47
CA THR A 101 -11.97 -7.01 -20.71
C THR A 101 -13.31 -7.09 -21.44
N PHE A 102 -13.88 -5.93 -21.77
CA PHE A 102 -15.05 -5.81 -22.62
C PHE A 102 -14.60 -5.39 -24.02
N GLU A 103 -14.95 -6.20 -25.01
CA GLU A 103 -14.65 -5.94 -26.42
C GLU A 103 -15.73 -5.07 -27.07
N ASN A 104 -15.59 -4.76 -28.36
CA ASN A 104 -16.53 -3.94 -29.10
C ASN A 104 -17.97 -4.45 -29.00
N GLY A 105 -18.91 -3.53 -28.79
CA GLY A 105 -20.32 -3.89 -28.63
C GLY A 105 -21.11 -2.92 -27.77
N THR A 106 -22.41 -3.18 -27.65
CA THR A 106 -23.29 -2.48 -26.71
C THR A 106 -23.66 -3.42 -25.59
N TYR A 107 -23.32 -3.02 -24.37
CA TYR A 107 -23.56 -3.78 -23.15
C TYR A 107 -24.61 -3.07 -22.32
N ASN A 108 -25.75 -3.73 -22.10
CA ASN A 108 -26.88 -3.22 -21.32
C ASN A 108 -27.14 -4.05 -20.05
N GLN A 109 -26.17 -4.88 -19.65
CA GLN A 109 -26.27 -5.75 -18.49
C GLN A 109 -25.35 -5.23 -17.39
N MET A 110 -25.80 -5.39 -16.14
CA MET A 110 -25.01 -5.00 -14.99
C MET A 110 -24.01 -6.10 -14.62
N PHE A 111 -22.73 -5.73 -14.52
CA PHE A 111 -21.66 -6.64 -14.10
C PHE A 111 -20.89 -6.02 -12.93
N ASN A 112 -20.66 -6.80 -11.89
CA ASN A 112 -19.87 -6.37 -10.74
C ASN A 112 -18.46 -6.95 -10.83
N GLN A 113 -17.48 -6.10 -10.61
CA GLN A 113 -16.08 -6.49 -10.56
C GLN A 113 -15.43 -5.88 -9.35
N THR A 114 -14.69 -6.69 -8.59
CA THR A 114 -14.09 -6.27 -7.33
C THR A 114 -12.59 -6.40 -7.41
N SER A 115 -11.88 -5.34 -7.03
CA SER A 115 -10.45 -5.39 -6.76
C SER A 115 -10.23 -5.54 -5.26
N THR A 116 -9.49 -6.59 -4.90
CA THR A 116 -9.20 -6.95 -3.50
C THR A 116 -7.74 -6.74 -3.18
N ASN A 117 -7.47 -6.13 -2.03
CA ASN A 117 -6.16 -5.85 -1.43
C ASN A 117 -5.21 -5.01 -2.29
N LYS A 118 -5.76 -4.17 -3.17
CA LYS A 118 -4.97 -3.27 -4.03
C LYS A 118 -5.13 -1.79 -3.65
N GLY A 119 -6.23 -1.43 -3.01
CA GLY A 119 -6.57 -0.04 -2.65
C GLY A 119 -6.76 0.92 -3.83
N VAL A 120 -6.71 0.40 -5.06
CA VAL A 120 -6.83 1.15 -6.30
C VAL A 120 -7.55 0.29 -7.33
N PHE A 121 -8.46 0.91 -8.08
CA PHE A 121 -9.10 0.32 -9.24
C PHE A 121 -8.93 1.24 -10.44
N VAL A 122 -8.58 0.70 -11.60
CA VAL A 122 -8.43 1.46 -12.84
C VAL A 122 -9.41 0.94 -13.88
N ILE A 123 -10.12 1.87 -14.52
CA ILE A 123 -10.89 1.63 -15.74
C ILE A 123 -10.08 2.22 -16.88
N PHE A 124 -9.69 1.38 -17.82
CA PHE A 124 -8.84 1.75 -18.94
C PHE A 124 -9.59 1.53 -20.25
N LEU A 125 -9.78 2.60 -21.01
CA LEU A 125 -10.31 2.54 -22.36
C LEU A 125 -9.12 2.49 -23.31
N ASP A 126 -8.98 1.36 -23.99
CA ASP A 126 -7.88 1.03 -24.89
C ASP A 126 -8.37 1.07 -26.34
N GLY A 127 -7.85 2.01 -27.11
CA GLY A 127 -8.16 2.11 -28.53
C GLY A 127 -7.07 2.84 -29.30
N ASP A 128 -7.20 2.78 -30.62
CA ASP A 128 -6.17 3.32 -31.51
C ASP A 128 -6.65 4.57 -32.28
N ASN A 129 -7.97 4.79 -32.34
CA ASN A 129 -8.56 5.78 -33.24
C ASN A 129 -9.16 7.00 -32.51
N ALA A 130 -8.46 8.14 -32.65
CA ALA A 130 -8.81 9.48 -32.12
C ALA A 130 -10.28 9.90 -32.28
N ASN A 131 -10.96 9.38 -33.30
CA ASN A 131 -12.30 9.80 -33.70
C ASN A 131 -13.41 8.89 -33.17
N ASP A 132 -13.07 7.74 -32.61
CA ASP A 132 -14.04 6.82 -32.05
C ASP A 132 -14.49 7.33 -30.68
N ILE A 133 -15.81 7.31 -30.46
CA ILE A 133 -16.42 7.77 -29.21
C ILE A 133 -16.97 6.56 -28.47
N ALA A 134 -16.38 6.24 -27.32
CA ALA A 134 -16.98 5.27 -26.41
C ALA A 134 -17.74 6.00 -25.30
N SER A 135 -18.86 5.39 -24.92
CA SER A 135 -19.62 5.81 -23.75
C SER A 135 -19.69 4.66 -22.76
N PHE A 136 -19.57 4.96 -21.47
CA PHE A 136 -19.85 3.99 -20.42
C PHE A 136 -20.36 4.69 -19.18
N THR A 137 -21.18 3.95 -18.42
CA THR A 137 -21.59 4.32 -17.07
C THR A 137 -21.23 3.21 -16.12
N VAL A 138 -20.49 3.57 -15.07
CA VAL A 138 -20.19 2.67 -13.95
C VAL A 138 -20.59 3.35 -12.65
N TYR A 139 -20.97 2.54 -11.67
CA TYR A 139 -21.04 2.91 -10.27
C TYR A 139 -19.92 2.20 -9.53
N TYR A 140 -19.28 2.88 -8.58
CA TYR A 140 -18.26 2.24 -7.75
C TYR A 140 -18.55 2.48 -6.27
N THR A 141 -18.10 1.53 -5.45
CA THR A 141 -18.16 1.59 -3.99
C THR A 141 -16.91 0.96 -3.40
N SER A 142 -16.36 1.59 -2.36
CA SER A 142 -15.26 1.08 -1.56
C SER A 142 -15.79 0.46 -0.26
N SER A 143 -15.15 -0.61 0.19
CA SER A 143 -15.39 -1.18 1.52
C SER A 143 -14.97 -0.20 2.63
N SER A 144 -15.53 -0.36 3.83
CA SER A 144 -15.03 0.32 5.03
C SER A 144 -13.77 -0.34 5.60
N GLU A 145 -13.48 -1.57 5.19
CA GLU A 145 -12.31 -2.33 5.62
C GLU A 145 -11.03 -1.81 4.96
N LYS A 146 -9.95 -1.80 5.74
CA LYS A 146 -8.66 -1.25 5.34
C LYS A 146 -7.51 -2.06 5.91
N HIS A 147 -6.47 -2.21 5.11
CA HIS A 147 -5.22 -2.87 5.48
C HIS A 147 -4.06 -1.90 5.39
N LEU A 148 -2.94 -2.25 6.02
CA LEU A 148 -1.73 -1.44 5.97
C LEU A 148 -1.05 -1.62 4.62
N LYS A 149 -0.49 -0.53 4.08
CA LYS A 149 0.37 -0.60 2.89
C LYS A 149 1.52 -1.57 3.12
N PRO A 150 1.90 -2.41 2.14
CA PRO A 150 3.06 -3.30 2.25
C PRO A 150 4.35 -2.57 2.66
N SER A 151 4.55 -1.34 2.19
CA SER A 151 5.68 -0.49 2.59
C SER A 151 5.65 -0.10 4.07
N VAL A 152 4.48 0.15 4.64
CA VAL A 152 4.31 0.49 6.05
C VAL A 152 4.50 -0.74 6.92
N VAL A 153 3.97 -1.90 6.50
CA VAL A 153 4.22 -3.18 7.18
C VAL A 153 5.71 -3.50 7.18
N GLY A 154 6.40 -3.30 6.05
CA GLY A 154 7.85 -3.45 5.94
C GLY A 154 8.62 -2.51 6.88
N LEU A 155 8.22 -1.23 6.96
CA LEU A 155 8.83 -0.26 7.87
C LEU A 155 8.64 -0.66 9.34
N LEU A 156 7.41 -1.03 9.74
CA LEU A 156 7.11 -1.49 11.09
C LEU A 156 7.90 -2.74 11.45
N SER A 157 8.02 -3.67 10.50
CA SER A 157 8.80 -4.89 10.61
C SER A 157 10.27 -4.59 10.93
N VAL A 158 10.89 -3.68 10.16
CA VAL A 158 12.26 -3.23 10.38
C VAL A 158 12.39 -2.54 11.74
N ALA A 159 11.48 -1.63 12.07
CA ALA A 159 11.51 -0.91 13.34
C ALA A 159 11.46 -1.87 14.54
N VAL A 160 10.60 -2.88 14.50
CA VAL A 160 10.48 -3.90 15.57
C VAL A 160 11.74 -4.77 15.65
N ALA A 161 12.28 -5.20 14.51
CA ALA A 161 13.49 -6.03 14.46
C ALA A 161 14.70 -5.34 15.12
N PHE A 162 14.80 -4.01 15.03
CA PHE A 162 15.87 -3.25 15.69
C PHE A 162 15.52 -2.79 17.12
N ALA A 163 14.28 -2.39 17.37
CA ALA A 163 13.86 -1.85 18.66
C ALA A 163 13.86 -2.93 19.76
N VAL A 164 13.42 -4.16 19.46
CA VAL A 164 13.33 -5.23 20.47
C VAL A 164 14.72 -5.57 21.04
N PRO A 165 15.77 -5.86 20.24
CA PRO A 165 17.11 -6.09 20.78
C PRO A 165 17.68 -4.88 21.52
N LEU A 166 17.45 -3.65 21.04
CA LEU A 166 17.95 -2.42 21.68
C LEU A 166 17.33 -2.19 23.06
N VAL A 167 16.01 -2.35 23.19
CA VAL A 167 15.31 -2.18 24.47
C VAL A 167 15.74 -3.26 25.45
N VAL A 168 15.81 -4.53 25.02
CA VAL A 168 16.25 -5.62 25.89
C VAL A 168 17.73 -5.43 26.31
N PHE A 169 18.61 -4.98 25.41
CA PHE A 169 20.02 -4.71 25.71
C PHE A 169 20.21 -3.52 26.67
N THR A 170 19.39 -2.48 26.55
CA THR A 170 19.44 -1.32 27.47
C THR A 170 18.93 -1.70 28.86
N LEU A 171 17.82 -2.45 28.95
CA LEU A 171 17.29 -2.94 30.23
C LEU A 171 18.24 -3.92 30.92
N THR A 172 18.94 -4.77 30.16
CA THR A 172 19.91 -5.69 30.76
C THR A 172 21.15 -5.03 31.31
N ARG A 173 21.56 -3.87 30.79
CA ARG A 173 22.62 -3.07 31.44
C ARG A 173 22.23 -2.63 32.85
N CYS A 174 20.94 -2.44 33.13
CA CYS A 174 20.45 -2.11 34.47
C CYS A 174 20.34 -3.34 35.39
N LEU A 175 20.19 -4.54 34.84
CA LEU A 175 20.01 -5.79 35.58
C LEU A 175 21.33 -6.51 35.91
N ILE A 176 22.44 -6.14 35.27
CA ILE A 176 23.75 -6.72 35.59
C ILE A 176 24.27 -6.08 36.88
N PRO A 177 24.49 -6.85 37.96
CA PRO A 177 25.00 -6.31 39.20
C PRO A 177 26.41 -5.74 39.01
N ASN A 178 26.68 -4.58 39.60
CA ASN A 178 27.99 -3.89 39.52
C ASN A 178 29.16 -4.74 40.08
N SER A 179 28.87 -5.80 40.84
CA SER A 179 29.83 -6.76 41.39
C SER A 179 30.20 -7.90 40.43
N ALA A 180 29.59 -7.98 39.24
CA ALA A 180 29.89 -9.04 38.28
C ALA A 180 31.29 -8.85 37.66
N SER A 181 32.05 -9.94 37.56
CA SER A 181 33.34 -9.92 36.85
C SER A 181 33.15 -9.54 35.38
N LYS A 182 34.18 -8.90 34.80
CA LYS A 182 34.14 -8.35 33.43
C LYS A 182 33.77 -9.43 32.40
N GLU A 183 34.30 -10.64 32.56
CA GLU A 183 34.02 -11.81 31.71
C GLU A 183 32.58 -12.30 31.84
N ARG A 184 32.07 -12.40 33.08
CA ARG A 184 30.68 -12.83 33.35
C ARG A 184 29.67 -11.82 32.79
N ALA A 185 29.95 -10.53 32.93
CA ALA A 185 29.13 -9.46 32.34
C ALA A 185 29.13 -9.49 30.80
N ILE A 186 30.25 -9.83 30.16
CA ILE A 186 30.33 -9.96 28.69
C ILE A 186 29.54 -11.19 28.20
N SER A 187 29.65 -12.33 28.90
CA SER A 187 28.92 -13.55 28.56
C SER A 187 27.40 -13.34 28.65
N ILE A 188 26.92 -12.72 29.74
CA ILE A 188 25.50 -12.39 29.94
C ILE A 188 24.99 -11.44 28.84
N LYS A 189 25.76 -10.41 28.48
CA LYS A 189 25.38 -9.49 27.39
C LYS A 189 25.24 -10.19 26.05
N LYS A 190 26.15 -11.11 25.73
CA LYS A 190 26.09 -11.90 24.49
C LYS A 190 24.87 -12.82 24.46
N ALA A 191 24.61 -13.54 25.54
CA ALA A 191 23.47 -14.45 25.65
C ALA A 191 22.14 -13.70 25.49
N ILE A 192 21.98 -12.56 26.16
CA ILE A 192 20.73 -11.80 26.11
C ILE A 192 20.55 -11.09 24.78
N PHE A 193 21.63 -10.63 24.14
CA PHE A 193 21.56 -10.14 22.77
C PHE A 193 20.98 -11.21 21.84
N TRP A 194 21.51 -12.43 21.85
CA TRP A 194 21.01 -13.51 21.00
C TRP A 194 19.57 -13.92 21.30
N CYS A 195 19.20 -14.03 22.59
CA CYS A 195 17.80 -14.29 22.96
C CYS A 195 16.87 -13.18 22.46
N SER A 196 17.24 -11.91 22.62
CA SER A 196 16.45 -10.77 22.14
C SER A 196 16.36 -10.69 20.62
N PHE A 197 17.41 -11.11 19.92
CA PHE A 197 17.45 -11.18 18.47
C PHE A 197 16.50 -12.26 17.94
N ILE A 198 16.52 -13.46 18.54
CA ILE A 198 15.59 -14.53 18.21
C ILE A 198 14.14 -14.07 18.47
N LEU A 199 13.89 -13.41 19.59
CA LEU A 199 12.57 -12.90 19.94
C LEU A 199 12.11 -11.80 18.96
N GLY A 200 13.02 -10.93 18.53
CA GLY A 200 12.78 -9.94 17.46
C GLY A 200 12.45 -10.60 16.12
N LEU A 201 13.15 -11.68 15.74
CA LEU A 201 12.84 -12.47 14.54
C LEU A 201 11.49 -13.16 14.61
N VAL A 202 11.09 -13.66 15.79
CA VAL A 202 9.76 -14.26 15.99
C VAL A 202 8.65 -13.20 15.86
N PHE A 203 8.84 -12.01 16.44
CA PHE A 203 7.91 -10.90 16.22
C PHE A 203 7.85 -10.46 14.76
N LEU A 204 9.00 -10.39 14.09
CA LEU A 204 9.07 -10.10 12.66
C LEU A 204 8.27 -11.13 11.84
N ALA A 205 8.48 -12.42 12.11
CA ALA A 205 7.75 -13.50 11.45
C ALA A 205 6.23 -13.41 11.72
N MET A 206 5.81 -13.06 12.94
CA MET A 206 4.40 -12.84 13.27
C MET A 206 3.79 -11.61 12.57
N ILE A 207 4.55 -10.52 12.43
CA ILE A 207 4.09 -9.31 11.72
C ILE A 207 3.95 -9.60 10.22
N LEU A 208 4.93 -10.28 9.63
CA LEU A 208 4.88 -10.70 8.23
C LEU A 208 3.81 -11.76 7.96
N SER A 209 3.49 -12.63 8.94
CA SER A 209 2.42 -13.63 8.79
C SER A 209 1.02 -13.04 8.91
N ARG A 210 0.87 -11.85 9.51
CA ARG A 210 -0.39 -11.09 9.48
C ARG A 210 -0.59 -10.47 8.08
N LYS A 211 -1.01 -11.33 7.15
CA LYS A 211 -1.57 -11.06 5.82
C LYS A 211 -0.67 -10.26 4.85
N VAL A 212 0.19 -11.01 4.17
CA VAL A 212 0.27 -10.95 2.70
C VAL A 212 -0.71 -12.01 2.18
N VAL A 213 -1.99 -11.66 2.12
CA VAL A 213 -3.03 -12.39 1.36
C VAL A 213 -3.72 -11.34 0.52
#